data_AF-A0A699YIA3-F1
#
_entry.id   AF-A0A699YIA3-F1
#
_cell.length_a   1.000
_cell.length_b   1.000
_cell.length_c   1.000
_cell.angle_alpha   90.00
_cell.angle_beta   90.00
_cell.angle_gamma   90.00
#
_symmetry.space_group_name_H-M   'P 1'
#
loop_
_entity.id
_entity.type
_entity.pdbx_description
1 polymer ?
#
loop_
_entity_poly.entity_id
_entity_poly.type
_entity_poly.pdbx_seq_one_letter_code
_entity_poly.pdbx_strand_id
1 'polypeptide(L)'
;MLRTWPAKQQHKQHRLKLTRLQLERRPQRHKQLLAQQVVEEGETPEAALVRELQEELGLQVCSSDLTPLSFVSWPYPGRFHLLMPLYSAPS
;
A
#
# COMPACT_ATOMS: atom_id res chain seq x y z
N MET A 1 -3.34 22.61 23.54
CA MET A 1 -4.45 22.89 22.59
C MET A 1 -4.60 21.70 21.67
N LEU A 2 -5.65 20.89 21.86
CA LEU A 2 -5.90 19.71 21.03
C LEU A 2 -6.48 20.17 19.70
N ARG A 3 -5.65 20.19 18.65
CA ARG A 3 -6.13 20.38 17.27
C ARG A 3 -6.86 19.10 16.89
N THR A 4 -8.20 19.13 16.91
CA THR A 4 -9.01 18.05 16.37
C THR A 4 -8.86 18.08 14.86
N TRP A 5 -8.33 17.00 14.30
CA TRP A 5 -8.14 16.86 12.87
C TRP A 5 -9.46 16.46 12.19
N PRO A 6 -9.79 16.98 10.99
CA PRO A 6 -10.93 16.54 10.19
C PRO A 6 -10.93 15.02 9.96
N ALA A 7 -12.11 14.39 9.98
CA ALA A 7 -12.27 12.92 9.90
C ALA A 7 -11.56 12.27 8.69
N LYS A 8 -11.54 12.95 7.53
CA LYS A 8 -10.81 12.48 6.33
C LYS A 8 -9.30 12.39 6.55
N GLN A 9 -8.74 13.32 7.32
CA GLN A 9 -7.31 13.34 7.63
C GLN A 9 -6.96 12.35 8.76
N GLN A 10 -7.88 12.08 9.67
CA GLN A 10 -7.72 11.02 10.69
C GLN A 10 -7.70 9.62 10.06
N HIS A 11 -8.59 9.34 9.11
CA HIS A 11 -8.57 8.08 8.34
C HIS A 11 -7.26 7.91 7.55
N LYS A 12 -6.77 8.99 6.94
CA LYS A 12 -5.46 9.00 6.26
C LYS A 12 -4.34 8.68 7.26
N GLN A 13 -4.28 9.35 8.42
CA GLN A 13 -3.23 9.09 9.41
C GLN A 13 -3.27 7.69 10.04
N HIS A 14 -4.45 7.11 10.28
CA HIS A 14 -4.56 5.74 10.77
C HIS A 14 -4.04 4.72 9.74
N ARG A 15 -4.31 4.95 8.45
CA ARG A 15 -3.79 4.13 7.35
C ARG A 15 -2.25 4.22 7.27
N LEU A 16 -1.70 5.44 7.27
CA LEU A 16 -0.26 5.70 7.27
C LEU A 16 0.49 5.05 8.45
N LYS A 17 -0.12 5.02 9.63
CA LYS A 17 0.46 4.35 10.82
C LYS A 17 0.60 2.84 10.64
N LEU A 18 -0.35 2.18 9.97
CA LEU A 18 -0.31 0.73 9.79
C LEU A 18 0.74 0.31 8.76
N THR A 19 0.85 1.04 7.65
CA THR A 19 1.83 0.75 6.58
C THR A 19 3.26 0.99 7.07
N ARG A 20 3.49 2.06 7.84
CA ARG A 20 4.78 2.35 8.46
C ARG A 20 5.21 1.29 9.48
N LEU A 21 4.29 0.83 10.32
CA LEU A 21 4.56 -0.24 11.30
C LEU A 21 4.85 -1.61 10.64
N GLN A 22 4.29 -1.87 9.46
CA GLN A 22 4.57 -3.11 8.71
C GLN A 22 5.97 -3.11 8.09
N LEU A 23 6.47 -1.95 7.64
CA LEU A 23 7.79 -1.80 7.02
C LEU A 23 8.93 -1.68 8.03
N GLU A 24 8.70 -1.02 9.17
CA GLU A 24 9.74 -0.80 10.19
C GLU A 24 10.04 -2.03 11.07
N ARG A 25 9.17 -3.06 11.08
CA ARG A 25 9.27 -4.21 12.01
C ARG A 25 9.90 -5.49 11.44
N ARG A 26 10.42 -5.51 10.21
CA ARG A 26 10.98 -6.73 9.59
C ARG A 26 12.49 -6.60 9.35
N PRO A 27 13.34 -7.49 9.90
CA PRO A 27 14.77 -7.49 9.65
C PRO A 27 15.06 -7.75 8.15
N GLN A 28 16.05 -7.04 7.63
CA GLN A 28 16.38 -6.80 6.23
C GLN A 28 16.67 -8.10 5.46
N ARG A 29 15.68 -8.65 4.73
CA ARG A 29 15.98 -9.51 3.58
C ARG A 29 15.12 -9.23 2.36
N HIS A 30 13.84 -8.88 2.49
CA HIS A 30 13.00 -8.35 1.40
C HIS A 30 11.81 -7.58 2.00
N LYS A 31 11.46 -6.42 1.44
CA LYS A 31 10.25 -5.67 1.85
C LYS A 31 9.06 -6.21 1.07
N GLN A 32 8.06 -6.75 1.77
CA GLN A 32 6.78 -7.14 1.17
C GLN A 32 5.85 -5.91 1.14
N LEU A 33 5.31 -5.60 -0.03
CA LEU A 33 4.53 -4.40 -0.32
C LEU A 33 3.18 -4.81 -0.91
N LEU A 34 2.11 -4.22 -0.37
CA LEU A 34 0.74 -4.44 -0.82
C LEU A 34 0.22 -3.18 -1.51
N ALA A 35 -0.41 -3.33 -2.68
CA ALA A 35 -1.18 -2.25 -3.29
C ALA A 35 -2.47 -2.05 -2.49
N GLN A 36 -2.66 -0.86 -1.93
CA GLN A 36 -3.75 -0.55 -0.99
C GLN A 36 -4.86 0.29 -1.63
N GLN A 37 -4.54 1.05 -2.67
CA GLN A 37 -5.49 1.87 -3.41
C GLN A 37 -5.97 1.16 -4.67
N VAL A 38 -7.00 1.73 -5.26
CA VAL A 38 -7.55 1.25 -6.53
C VAL A 38 -6.57 1.62 -7.64
N VAL A 39 -6.37 0.70 -8.57
CA VAL A 39 -5.60 0.96 -9.80
C VAL A 39 -6.45 1.85 -10.70
N GLU A 40 -5.92 3.01 -11.07
CA GLU A 40 -6.63 3.97 -11.92
C GLU A 40 -6.65 3.50 -13.40
N GLU A 41 -7.52 4.10 -14.21
CA GLU A 41 -7.64 3.71 -15.63
C GLU A 41 -6.33 3.97 -16.39
N GLY A 42 -5.84 2.94 -17.08
CA GLY A 42 -4.55 2.99 -17.79
C GLY A 42 -3.31 2.80 -16.90
N GLU A 43 -3.48 2.64 -15.59
CA GLU A 43 -2.40 2.38 -14.64
C GLU A 43 -2.15 0.86 -14.53
N THR A 44 -0.88 0.45 -14.38
CA THR A 44 -0.57 -0.93 -13.99
C THR A 44 -0.57 -1.05 -12.46
N PRO A 45 -0.77 -2.26 -11.89
CA PRO A 45 -0.71 -2.43 -10.44
C PRO A 45 0.64 -2.02 -9.81
N GLU A 46 1.75 -2.16 -10.56
CA GLU A 46 3.08 -1.69 -10.16
C GLU A 46 3.15 -0.17 -10.09
N ALA A 47 2.58 0.53 -11.09
CA ALA A 47 2.55 1.98 -11.13
C ALA A 47 1.68 2.55 -9.98
N ALA A 48 0.53 1.93 -9.73
CA ALA A 48 -0.34 2.26 -8.60
C ALA A 48 0.40 2.11 -7.27
N LEU A 49 1.08 0.97 -7.05
CA LEU A 49 1.84 0.74 -5.83
C LEU A 49 2.99 1.76 -5.65
N VAL A 50 3.73 2.09 -6.70
CA VAL A 50 4.80 3.10 -6.64
C VAL A 50 4.24 4.47 -6.26
N ARG A 51 3.14 4.90 -6.89
CA ARG A 51 2.46 6.16 -6.58
C ARG A 51 1.99 6.19 -5.12
N GLU A 52 1.36 5.12 -4.66
CA GLU A 52 0.91 4.99 -3.28
C GLU A 52 2.03 5.12 -2.26
N LEU A 53 3.13 4.38 -2.47
CA LEU A 53 4.29 4.39 -1.57
C LEU A 53 4.91 5.78 -1.50
N GLN A 54 4.94 6.50 -2.63
CA GLN A 54 5.43 7.87 -2.67
C GLN A 54 4.49 8.85 -1.96
N GLU A 55 3.17 8.77 -2.19
CA GLU A 55 2.18 9.67 -1.57
C GLU A 55 2.00 9.44 -0.07
N GLU A 56 2.05 8.18 0.37
CA GLU A 56 1.76 7.79 1.74
C GLU A 56 3.01 7.80 2.62
N LEU A 57 4.12 7.26 2.11
CA LEU A 57 5.32 7.02 2.89
C LEU A 57 6.53 7.81 2.42
N GLY A 58 6.44 8.51 1.27
CA GLY A 58 7.58 9.19 0.65
C GLY A 58 8.65 8.22 0.17
N LEU A 59 8.30 6.96 -0.10
CA LEU A 59 9.23 5.95 -0.56
C LEU A 59 9.32 5.96 -2.09
N GLN A 60 10.54 6.18 -2.58
CA GLN A 60 10.88 6.10 -3.99
C GLN A 60 11.24 4.65 -4.33
N VAL A 61 10.41 3.99 -5.14
CA VAL A 61 10.61 2.63 -5.64
C VAL A 61 10.40 2.65 -7.15
N CYS A 62 11.26 1.99 -7.93
CA CYS A 62 11.02 1.85 -9.36
C CYS A 62 10.08 0.67 -9.62
N SER A 63 9.15 0.79 -10.58
CA SER A 63 8.27 -0.33 -10.94
C SER A 63 9.05 -1.57 -11.41
N SER A 64 10.26 -1.40 -11.98
CA SER A 64 11.16 -2.49 -12.35
C SER A 64 11.70 -3.29 -11.16
N ASP A 65 11.68 -2.69 -9.97
CA ASP A 65 12.20 -3.31 -8.74
C ASP A 65 11.12 -4.14 -8.04
N LEU A 66 9.87 -4.06 -8.50
CA LEU A 66 8.76 -4.81 -7.96
C LEU A 66 8.70 -6.20 -8.59
N THR A 67 8.84 -7.23 -7.74
CA THR A 67 8.63 -8.61 -8.14
C THR A 67 7.27 -9.09 -7.63
N PRO A 68 6.36 -9.59 -8.48
CA PRO A 68 5.10 -10.18 -8.04
C PRO A 68 5.35 -11.38 -7.12
N LEU A 69 4.69 -11.42 -5.97
CA LEU A 69 4.83 -12.50 -4.99
C LEU A 69 3.57 -13.37 -4.92
N SER A 70 2.42 -12.76 -4.68
CA SER A 70 1.12 -13.44 -4.60
C SER A 70 -0.02 -12.44 -4.69
N PHE A 71 -1.25 -12.85 -4.36
CA PHE A 71 -2.40 -11.97 -4.21
C PHE A 71 -3.23 -12.37 -2.99
N VAL A 72 -3.92 -11.40 -2.40
CA VAL A 72 -4.99 -11.63 -1.43
C VAL A 72 -6.33 -11.60 -2.18
N SER A 73 -7.13 -12.63 -1.94
CA SER A 73 -8.46 -12.80 -2.50
C SER A 73 -9.46 -12.84 -1.35
N TRP A 74 -10.43 -11.92 -1.33
CA TRP A 74 -11.40 -11.86 -0.25
C TRP A 74 -12.78 -11.40 -0.72
N PRO A 75 -13.85 -12.20 -0.53
CA PRO A 75 -15.20 -11.75 -0.83
C PRO A 75 -15.68 -10.74 0.22
N TYR A 76 -16.13 -9.56 -0.21
CA TYR A 76 -16.97 -8.68 0.62
C TYR A 76 -18.43 -8.97 0.30
N PRO A 77 -19.16 -9.70 1.17
CA PRO A 77 -20.50 -10.20 0.86
C PRO A 77 -21.45 -9.08 0.41
N GLY A 78 -22.14 -9.30 -0.71
CA GLY A 78 -23.12 -8.37 -1.27
C GLY A 78 -22.54 -7.08 -1.84
N ARG A 79 -21.22 -6.97 -2.05
CA ARG A 79 -20.57 -5.77 -2.60
C ARG A 79 -19.65 -6.08 -3.78
N PHE A 80 -18.46 -6.58 -3.48
CA PHE A 80 -17.43 -6.85 -4.48
C PHE A 80 -16.48 -7.91 -3.95
N HIS A 81 -15.66 -8.45 -4.85
CA HIS A 81 -14.60 -9.38 -4.49
C HIS A 81 -13.26 -8.63 -4.54
N LEU A 82 -12.58 -8.53 -3.40
CA LEU A 82 -11.28 -7.87 -3.34
C LEU A 82 -10.22 -8.79 -3.93
N LEU A 83 -9.43 -8.24 -4.83
CA LEU A 83 -8.20 -8.84 -5.32
C LEU A 83 -7.08 -7.83 -5.11
N MET A 84 -6.12 -8.17 -4.26
CA MET A 84 -5.04 -7.27 -3.85
C MET A 84 -3.68 -7.91 -4.13
N PRO A 85 -2.95 -7.43 -5.15
CA PRO A 85 -1.61 -7.92 -5.46
C PRO A 85 -0.60 -7.64 -4.34
N LEU A 86 0.30 -8.60 -4.11
CA LEU A 86 1.42 -8.51 -3.20
C LEU A 86 2.73 -8.59 -3.98
N TYR A 87 3.62 -7.66 -3.70
CA TYR A 87 4.94 -7.52 -4.32
C TYR A 87 6.05 -7.63 -3.29
N SER A 88 7.25 -7.94 -3.75
CA SER A 88 8.49 -7.69 -3.01
C SER A 88 9.32 -6.64 -3.72
N ALA A 89 9.98 -5.78 -2.94
CA ALA A 89 11.03 -4.87 -3.42
C ALA A 89 12.38 -5.22 -2.79
N PRO A 90 13.50 -5.01 -3.52
CA PRO A 90 14.85 -5.09 -2.96
C PRO A 90 15.00 -4.12 -1.80
N SER A 91 15.81 -4.52 -0.82
CA SER A 91 15.94 -3.86 0.49
C SER A 91 16.61 -2.51 0.42
#